data_AF-A0A9E3EPE1-F1
#
_entry.id   AF-A0A9E3EPE1-F1
#
_cell.length_a   1.000
_cell.length_b   1.000
_cell.length_c   1.000
_cell.angle_alpha   90.00
_cell.angle_beta   90.00
_cell.angle_gamma   90.00
#
_symmetry.space_group_name_H-M   'P 1'
#
loop_
_entity.id
_entity.type
_entity.pdbx_description
1 polymer ?
#
loop_
_entity_poly.entity_id
_entity_poly.type
_entity_poly.pdbx_seq_one_letter_code
_entity_poly.pdbx_strand_id
1 'polypeptide(L)'
;MATFVLVHGGWHGGWCWQKVIPFLEEASHEVYAPTLTGLAERASELSPDIGLDTHIQDIVGELLEKNLHGVILVGHSYGGMVITGVVDQMPERIAHLVYFDTFVPRDGASMADICSANKHGPTMMDGESILSAAPTGWRLRQLPTGHDAMITLPRELADLLLEVV
;
A
#
# COMPACT_ATOMS: atom_id res chain seq x y z
N MET A 1 18.97 5.53 -6.64
CA MET A 1 17.72 5.79 -7.36
C MET A 1 16.87 4.54 -7.24
N ALA A 2 15.71 4.64 -6.62
CA ALA A 2 14.74 3.57 -6.48
C ALA A 2 13.41 3.97 -7.13
N THR A 3 12.54 3.00 -7.39
CA THR A 3 11.20 3.21 -7.93
C THR A 3 10.15 2.83 -6.89
N PHE A 4 9.31 3.79 -6.50
CA PHE A 4 8.20 3.59 -5.59
C PHE A 4 6.90 3.48 -6.35
N VAL A 5 6.06 2.51 -5.96
CA VAL A 5 4.65 2.45 -6.37
C VAL A 5 3.79 2.51 -5.11
N LEU A 6 3.03 3.59 -4.97
CA LEU A 6 2.24 3.93 -3.80
C LEU A 6 0.76 3.61 -4.04
N VAL A 7 0.27 2.54 -3.43
CA VAL A 7 -1.09 2.02 -3.61
C VAL A 7 -1.99 2.51 -2.48
N HIS A 8 -3.02 3.27 -2.83
CA HIS A 8 -3.95 3.87 -1.88
C HIS A 8 -4.98 2.87 -1.32
N GLY A 9 -5.63 3.26 -0.22
CA GLY A 9 -6.72 2.51 0.41
C GLY A 9 -8.10 2.71 -0.22
N GLY A 10 -9.13 2.14 0.40
CA GLY A 10 -10.53 2.40 0.04
C GLY A 10 -10.87 3.88 0.23
N TRP A 11 -11.82 4.38 -0.56
CA TRP A 11 -12.28 5.78 -0.54
C TRP A 11 -11.23 6.85 -0.87
N HIS A 12 -10.03 6.44 -1.32
CA HIS A 12 -8.96 7.32 -1.75
C HIS A 12 -8.70 7.19 -3.25
N GLY A 13 -7.74 7.99 -3.73
CA GLY A 13 -7.09 7.87 -5.03
C GLY A 13 -5.59 8.16 -4.87
N GLY A 14 -4.84 8.09 -5.96
CA GLY A 14 -3.43 8.47 -6.02
C GLY A 14 -3.15 9.87 -5.47
N TRP A 15 -4.15 10.76 -5.53
CA TRP A 15 -4.10 12.11 -4.94
C TRP A 15 -3.69 12.14 -3.46
N CYS A 16 -3.98 11.08 -2.68
CA CYS A 16 -3.63 11.06 -1.25
C CYS A 16 -2.12 11.10 -1.01
N TRP A 17 -1.32 10.70 -1.99
CA TRP A 17 0.14 10.68 -1.93
C TRP A 17 0.79 11.99 -2.39
N GLN A 18 0.03 12.96 -2.90
CA GLN A 18 0.57 14.19 -3.49
C GLN A 18 1.50 14.99 -2.57
N LYS A 19 1.32 14.90 -1.25
CA LYS A 19 2.21 15.57 -0.29
C LYS A 19 3.48 14.78 0.02
N VAL A 20 3.48 13.47 -0.20
CA VAL A 20 4.62 12.57 0.07
C VAL A 20 5.55 12.51 -1.14
N ILE A 21 4.99 12.46 -2.36
CA ILE A 21 5.71 12.32 -3.63
C ILE A 21 6.91 13.30 -3.75
N PRO A 22 6.75 14.63 -3.49
CA PRO A 22 7.85 15.58 -3.68
C PRO A 22 9.08 15.26 -2.84
N PHE A 23 8.90 14.70 -1.64
CA PHE A 23 10.01 14.36 -0.75
C PHE A 23 10.79 13.13 -1.22
N LEU A 24 10.11 12.17 -1.84
CA LEU A 24 10.76 11.00 -2.44
C LEU A 24 11.47 11.37 -3.74
N GLU A 25 10.86 12.25 -4.55
CA GLU A 25 11.47 12.78 -5.78
C GLU A 25 12.70 13.67 -5.48
N GLU A 26 12.65 14.48 -4.41
CA GLU A 26 13.81 15.27 -3.94
C GLU A 26 15.00 14.36 -3.57
N ALA A 27 14.73 13.17 -3.06
CA ALA A 27 15.73 12.13 -2.81
C ALA A 27 16.18 11.38 -4.09
N SER A 28 15.82 11.88 -5.28
CA SER A 28 16.16 11.30 -6.59
C SER A 28 15.60 9.89 -6.77
N HIS A 29 14.34 9.69 -6.40
CA HIS A 29 13.58 8.46 -6.65
C HIS A 29 12.44 8.71 -7.61
N GLU A 30 12.07 7.68 -8.37
CA GLU A 30 10.88 7.71 -9.23
C GLU A 30 9.66 7.26 -8.42
N VAL A 31 8.52 7.92 -8.59
CA VAL A 31 7.34 7.63 -7.78
C VAL A 31 6.10 7.57 -8.67
N TYR A 32 5.35 6.48 -8.52
CA TYR A 32 4.06 6.26 -9.17
C TYR A 32 2.99 6.11 -8.09
N ALA A 33 1.86 6.79 -8.26
CA ALA A 33 0.71 6.70 -7.37
C ALA A 33 -0.57 6.53 -8.22
N PRO A 34 -0.77 5.35 -8.84
CA PRO A 34 -1.93 5.10 -9.68
C PRO A 34 -3.22 5.10 -8.84
N THR A 35 -4.32 5.46 -9.49
CA THR A 35 -5.66 5.33 -8.91
C THR A 35 -6.31 4.05 -9.36
N LEU A 36 -6.86 3.32 -8.39
CA LEU A 36 -7.58 2.07 -8.60
C LEU A 36 -8.93 2.31 -9.30
N THR A 37 -9.33 1.35 -10.13
CA THR A 37 -10.56 1.39 -10.92
C THR A 37 -11.79 1.70 -10.07
N GLY A 38 -12.68 2.59 -10.56
CA GLY A 38 -13.92 2.92 -9.86
C GLY A 38 -13.75 3.84 -8.65
N LEU A 39 -12.53 4.31 -8.35
CA LEU A 39 -12.24 5.21 -7.23
C LEU A 39 -11.72 6.57 -7.72
N ALA A 40 -11.96 7.62 -6.94
CA ALA A 40 -11.50 8.99 -7.17
C ALA A 40 -11.66 9.47 -8.63
N GLU A 41 -10.59 9.81 -9.33
CA GLU A 41 -10.64 10.27 -10.74
C GLU A 41 -11.16 9.19 -11.72
N ARG A 42 -11.14 7.92 -11.32
CA ARG A 42 -11.70 6.78 -12.05
C ARG A 42 -13.11 6.41 -11.58
N ALA A 43 -13.78 7.28 -10.81
CA ALA A 43 -15.13 7.00 -10.29
C ALA A 43 -16.19 6.75 -11.39
N SER A 44 -15.99 7.26 -12.61
CA SER A 44 -16.89 6.97 -13.74
C SER A 44 -16.83 5.50 -14.20
N GLU A 45 -15.80 4.75 -13.80
CA GLU A 45 -15.64 3.33 -14.10
C GLU A 45 -16.33 2.42 -13.06
N LEU A 46 -16.93 3.00 -12.00
CA LEU A 46 -17.55 2.24 -10.92
C LEU A 46 -18.63 1.29 -11.45
N SER A 47 -18.47 0.01 -11.15
CA SER A 47 -19.36 -1.08 -11.58
C SER A 47 -19.45 -2.15 -10.47
N PRO A 48 -20.58 -2.89 -10.37
CA PRO A 48 -20.68 -4.05 -9.48
C PRO A 48 -19.66 -5.16 -9.77
N ASP A 49 -19.04 -5.16 -10.95
CA ASP A 49 -18.04 -6.17 -11.34
C ASP A 49 -16.64 -5.90 -10.76
N ILE A 50 -16.42 -4.73 -10.16
CA ILE A 50 -15.12 -4.37 -9.56
C ILE A 50 -14.90 -5.19 -8.29
N GLY A 51 -13.74 -5.84 -8.22
CA GLY A 51 -13.31 -6.61 -7.07
C GLY A 51 -11.81 -6.46 -6.76
N LEU A 52 -11.32 -7.27 -5.84
CA LEU A 52 -9.90 -7.29 -5.48
C LEU A 52 -9.00 -7.58 -6.68
N ASP A 53 -9.39 -8.55 -7.53
CA ASP A 53 -8.63 -8.88 -8.73
C ASP A 53 -8.52 -7.70 -9.70
N THR A 54 -9.58 -6.91 -9.86
CA THR A 54 -9.55 -5.68 -10.68
C THR A 54 -8.44 -4.73 -10.20
N HIS A 55 -8.39 -4.47 -8.89
CA HIS A 55 -7.40 -3.56 -8.32
C HIS A 55 -5.99 -4.14 -8.30
N ILE A 56 -5.83 -5.46 -8.18
CA ILE A 56 -4.53 -6.12 -8.39
C ILE A 56 -4.08 -5.92 -9.84
N GLN A 57 -4.98 -6.11 -10.80
CA GLN A 57 -4.65 -5.93 -12.22
C GLN A 57 -4.35 -4.48 -12.58
N ASP A 58 -4.93 -3.49 -11.91
CA ASP A 58 -4.55 -2.08 -12.08
C ASP A 58 -3.05 -1.88 -11.83
N ILE A 59 -2.52 -2.43 -10.74
CA ILE A 59 -1.12 -2.27 -10.37
C ILE A 59 -0.22 -3.17 -11.23
N VAL A 60 -0.62 -4.40 -11.54
CA VAL A 60 0.11 -5.27 -12.48
C VAL A 60 0.23 -4.60 -13.86
N GLY A 61 -0.86 -4.01 -14.35
CA GLY A 61 -0.88 -3.23 -15.59
C GLY A 61 0.11 -2.07 -15.55
N GLU A 62 0.08 -1.25 -14.49
CA GLU A 62 1.02 -0.14 -14.28
C GLU A 62 2.49 -0.61 -14.33
N LEU A 63 2.83 -1.72 -13.64
CA LEU A 63 4.18 -2.28 -13.64
C LEU A 63 4.61 -2.75 -15.04
N LEU A 64 3.72 -3.39 -15.79
CA LEU A 64 3.99 -3.92 -17.12
C LEU A 64 4.10 -2.82 -18.18
N GLU A 65 3.13 -1.92 -18.23
CA GLU A 65 3.05 -0.83 -19.21
C GLU A 65 4.27 0.09 -19.11
N LYS A 66 4.75 0.33 -17.90
CA LYS A 66 5.93 1.16 -17.64
C LYS A 66 7.24 0.36 -17.54
N ASN A 67 7.16 -0.97 -17.68
CA ASN A 67 8.28 -1.90 -17.53
C ASN A 67 9.10 -1.66 -16.25
N LEU A 68 8.42 -1.54 -15.11
CA LEU A 68 9.05 -1.29 -13.82
C LEU A 68 9.61 -2.59 -13.22
N HIS A 69 10.77 -2.48 -12.55
CA HIS A 69 11.50 -3.56 -11.89
C HIS A 69 12.18 -3.03 -10.63
N GLY A 70 12.47 -3.90 -9.67
CA GLY A 70 13.10 -3.52 -8.40
C GLY A 70 12.23 -2.54 -7.60
N VAL A 71 10.91 -2.67 -7.71
CA VAL A 71 9.95 -1.71 -7.15
C VAL A 71 9.85 -1.84 -5.63
N ILE A 72 9.80 -0.71 -4.94
CA ILE A 72 9.35 -0.60 -3.56
C ILE A 72 7.83 -0.39 -3.61
N LEU A 73 7.08 -1.45 -3.33
CA LEU A 73 5.62 -1.48 -3.43
C LEU A 73 5.01 -1.20 -2.06
N VAL A 74 4.31 -0.07 -1.94
CA VAL A 74 3.75 0.43 -0.67
C VAL A 74 2.24 0.35 -0.71
N GLY A 75 1.61 -0.32 0.24
CA GLY A 75 0.15 -0.46 0.30
C GLY A 75 -0.44 0.16 1.56
N HIS A 76 -1.33 1.13 1.41
CA HIS A 76 -2.08 1.77 2.50
C HIS A 76 -3.46 1.15 2.71
N SER A 77 -3.85 0.86 3.96
CA SER A 77 -5.22 0.44 4.30
C SER A 77 -5.73 -0.78 3.50
N TYR A 78 -6.75 -0.63 2.64
CA TYR A 78 -7.15 -1.67 1.70
C TYR A 78 -6.02 -2.10 0.74
N GLY A 79 -5.13 -1.17 0.38
CA GLY A 79 -4.01 -1.39 -0.52
C GLY A 79 -3.09 -2.53 -0.09
N GLY A 80 -3.06 -2.92 1.19
CA GLY A 80 -2.36 -4.12 1.67
C GLY A 80 -2.85 -5.41 1.01
N MET A 81 -4.16 -5.54 0.81
CA MET A 81 -4.74 -6.66 0.07
C MET A 81 -4.25 -6.68 -1.38
N VAL A 82 -4.22 -5.49 -2.01
CA VAL A 82 -3.82 -5.32 -3.40
C VAL A 82 -2.35 -5.66 -3.60
N ILE A 83 -1.44 -5.07 -2.82
CA ILE A 83 0.00 -5.30 -2.97
C ILE A 83 0.41 -6.75 -2.67
N THR A 84 -0.35 -7.45 -1.82
CA THR A 84 -0.14 -8.88 -1.57
C THR A 84 -0.45 -9.69 -2.83
N GLY A 85 -1.58 -9.41 -3.49
CA GLY A 85 -1.92 -10.07 -4.75
C GLY A 85 -0.96 -9.73 -5.89
N VAL A 86 -0.42 -8.51 -5.92
CA VAL A 86 0.60 -8.12 -6.91
C VAL A 86 1.89 -8.93 -6.71
N VAL A 87 2.41 -9.04 -5.49
CA VAL A 87 3.65 -9.78 -5.24
C VAL A 87 3.50 -11.29 -5.46
N ASP A 88 2.29 -11.84 -5.31
CA ASP A 88 2.00 -13.24 -5.64
C ASP A 88 2.10 -13.51 -7.16
N GLN A 89 1.72 -12.53 -7.98
CA GLN A 89 1.75 -12.63 -9.45
C GLN A 89 3.10 -12.24 -10.08
N MET A 90 3.80 -11.27 -9.48
CA MET A 90 5.01 -10.66 -10.08
C MET A 90 6.15 -10.47 -9.06
N PRO A 91 6.52 -11.50 -8.26
CA PRO A 91 7.52 -11.35 -7.20
C PRO A 91 8.88 -10.88 -7.73
N GLU A 92 9.23 -11.22 -8.97
CA GLU A 92 10.50 -10.87 -9.60
C GLU A 92 10.68 -9.37 -9.88
N ARG A 93 9.58 -8.60 -9.88
CA ARG A 93 9.61 -7.15 -10.12
C ARG A 93 9.68 -6.32 -8.84
N ILE A 94 9.48 -6.94 -7.69
CA ILE A 94 9.35 -6.26 -6.40
C ILE A 94 10.64 -6.44 -5.59
N ALA A 95 11.32 -5.35 -5.26
CA ALA A 95 12.48 -5.37 -4.37
C ALA A 95 12.07 -5.37 -2.89
N HIS A 96 11.07 -4.55 -2.55
CA HIS A 96 10.57 -4.40 -1.19
C HIS A 96 9.06 -4.27 -1.17
N LEU A 97 8.43 -4.86 -0.15
CA LEU A 97 7.01 -4.76 0.13
C LEU A 97 6.80 -4.02 1.45
N VAL A 98 6.07 -2.92 1.42
CA VAL A 98 5.82 -2.06 2.59
C VAL A 98 4.33 -2.03 2.88
N TYR A 99 3.96 -2.61 4.01
CA TYR A 99 2.61 -2.52 4.55
C TYR A 99 2.52 -1.28 5.45
N PHE A 100 1.85 -0.23 4.96
CA PHE A 100 1.69 1.03 5.68
C PHE A 100 0.27 1.18 6.23
N ASP A 101 0.10 1.01 7.55
CA ASP A 101 -1.19 1.10 8.26
C ASP A 101 -2.34 0.39 7.53
N THR A 102 -2.17 -0.92 7.34
CA THR A 102 -2.87 -1.69 6.33
C THR A 102 -3.12 -3.14 6.78
N PHE A 103 -3.87 -3.90 5.98
CA PHE A 103 -4.08 -5.33 6.20
C PHE A 103 -2.93 -6.17 5.64
N VAL A 104 -2.53 -7.20 6.38
CA VAL A 104 -1.56 -8.23 5.93
C VAL A 104 -2.31 -9.57 5.82
N PRO A 105 -2.93 -9.89 4.67
CA PRO A 105 -3.72 -11.10 4.53
C PRO A 105 -2.86 -12.37 4.52
N ARG A 106 -3.46 -13.47 5.01
CA ARG A 106 -2.97 -14.82 4.74
C ARG A 106 -3.66 -15.37 3.49
N ASP A 107 -3.09 -16.43 2.91
CA ASP A 107 -3.74 -17.16 1.83
C ASP A 107 -5.19 -17.55 2.19
N GLY A 108 -6.11 -17.32 1.27
CA GLY A 108 -7.55 -17.54 1.44
C GLY A 108 -8.30 -16.55 2.35
N ALA A 109 -7.63 -15.57 2.98
CA ALA A 109 -8.29 -14.61 3.86
C ALA A 109 -8.87 -13.40 3.11
N SER A 110 -10.11 -13.02 3.44
CA SER A 110 -10.69 -11.75 3.03
C SER A 110 -10.41 -10.64 4.04
N MET A 111 -10.56 -9.37 3.63
CA MET A 111 -10.52 -8.25 4.57
C MET A 111 -11.60 -8.38 5.66
N ALA A 112 -12.78 -8.90 5.30
CA ALA A 112 -13.87 -9.10 6.26
C ALA A 112 -13.47 -10.11 7.35
N ASP A 113 -12.73 -11.17 7.01
CA ASP A 113 -12.22 -12.15 7.98
C ASP A 113 -11.23 -11.48 8.95
N ILE A 114 -10.34 -10.63 8.44
CA ILE A 114 -9.33 -9.93 9.23
C ILE A 114 -10.01 -8.94 10.21
N CYS A 115 -10.95 -8.14 9.71
CA CYS A 115 -11.72 -7.21 10.54
C CYS A 115 -12.55 -7.94 11.61
N SER A 116 -13.12 -9.10 11.29
CA SER A 116 -13.96 -9.88 12.21
C SER A 116 -13.15 -10.62 13.27
N ALA A 117 -11.89 -10.98 12.98
CA ALA A 117 -10.99 -11.62 13.94
C ALA A 117 -10.56 -10.68 15.08
N ASN A 118 -10.60 -9.37 14.87
CA ASN A 118 -10.31 -8.37 15.90
C ASN A 118 -11.52 -8.18 16.84
N LYS A 119 -11.59 -9.02 17.88
CA LYS A 119 -12.65 -9.01 18.92
C LYS A 119 -12.76 -7.70 19.74
N HIS A 120 -11.88 -6.72 19.52
CA HIS A 120 -11.86 -5.42 20.21
C HIS A 120 -12.40 -4.25 19.34
N GLY A 121 -13.01 -4.54 18.18
CA GLY A 121 -13.44 -3.54 17.20
C GLY A 121 -12.38 -3.32 16.10
N PRO A 122 -12.57 -2.38 15.15
CA PRO A 122 -11.63 -2.11 14.06
C PRO A 122 -10.37 -1.37 14.56
N THR A 123 -9.91 -1.67 15.76
CA THR A 123 -8.55 -1.36 16.15
C THR A 123 -7.65 -2.27 15.33
N MET A 124 -6.94 -1.68 14.37
CA MET A 124 -5.67 -2.18 13.87
C MET A 124 -4.92 -2.86 15.01
N MET A 125 -4.35 -4.05 14.77
CA MET A 125 -3.52 -4.72 15.78
C MET A 125 -2.54 -3.70 16.38
N ASP A 126 -2.40 -3.67 17.71
CA ASP A 126 -1.37 -2.84 18.30
C ASP A 126 0.02 -3.25 17.77
N GLY A 127 0.99 -2.32 17.81
CA GLY A 127 2.30 -2.55 17.21
C GLY A 127 3.02 -3.80 17.74
N GLU A 128 2.76 -4.18 19.01
CA GLU A 128 3.33 -5.39 19.61
C GLU A 128 2.68 -6.67 19.05
N SER A 129 1.37 -6.66 18.83
CA SER A 129 0.64 -7.73 18.17
C SER A 129 1.08 -7.89 16.71
N ILE A 130 1.32 -6.78 15.99
CA ILE A 130 1.90 -6.81 14.64
C ILE A 130 3.30 -7.43 14.67
N LEU A 131 4.19 -7.00 15.56
CA LEU A 131 5.56 -7.52 15.65
C LEU A 131 5.61 -9.00 16.02
N SER A 132 4.74 -9.45 16.91
CA SER A 132 4.68 -10.86 17.33
C SER A 132 4.10 -11.78 16.24
N ALA A 133 3.22 -11.24 15.38
CA ALA A 133 2.63 -11.97 14.27
C ALA A 133 3.41 -11.82 12.94
N ALA A 134 4.26 -10.79 12.82
CA ALA A 134 5.04 -10.53 11.62
C ALA A 134 6.10 -11.64 11.41
N PRO A 135 6.37 -12.03 10.16
CA PRO A 135 7.46 -12.94 9.87
C PRO A 135 8.79 -12.40 10.42
N THR A 136 9.70 -13.30 10.78
CA THR A 136 11.03 -12.92 11.26
C THR A 136 11.74 -12.04 10.20
N GLY A 137 12.27 -10.89 10.64
CA GLY A 137 13.02 -9.96 9.76
C GLY A 137 12.25 -8.70 9.35
N TRP A 138 10.96 -8.60 9.67
CA TRP A 138 10.18 -7.38 9.44
C TRP A 138 10.57 -6.25 10.40
N ARG A 139 10.62 -5.02 9.90
CA ARG A 139 10.89 -3.81 10.69
C ARG A 139 9.58 -3.05 10.89
N LEU A 140 9.19 -2.82 12.14
CA LEU A 140 8.06 -1.94 12.45
C LEU A 140 8.55 -0.49 12.65
N ARG A 141 7.75 0.45 12.16
CA ARG A 141 7.85 1.89 12.43
C ARG A 141 6.46 2.41 12.80
N GLN A 142 6.42 3.43 13.64
CA GLN A 142 5.17 4.08 14.07
C GLN A 142 5.30 5.58 13.89
N LEU A 143 4.22 6.21 13.41
CA LEU A 143 4.06 7.65 13.36
C LEU A 143 3.03 8.08 14.40
N PRO A 144 3.21 9.25 15.05
CA PRO A 144 2.27 9.75 16.05
C PRO A 144 1.06 10.43 15.37
N THR A 145 0.39 9.73 14.47
CA THR A 145 -0.79 10.25 13.74
C THR A 145 -1.82 9.15 13.48
N GLY A 146 -2.97 9.55 12.94
CA GLY A 146 -4.04 8.64 12.55
C GLY A 146 -3.77 7.93 11.23
N HIS A 147 -4.85 7.40 10.64
CA HIS A 147 -4.80 6.54 9.46
C HIS A 147 -4.18 7.20 8.20
N ASP A 148 -4.30 8.52 8.10
CA ASP A 148 -3.96 9.28 6.89
C ASP A 148 -2.61 10.02 7.01
N ALA A 149 -1.55 9.32 7.43
CA ALA A 149 -0.24 9.93 7.64
C ALA A 149 0.34 10.58 6.37
N MET A 150 -0.03 10.10 5.18
CA MET A 150 0.32 10.72 3.90
C MET A 150 -0.28 12.12 3.71
N ILE A 151 -1.29 12.48 4.50
CA ILE A 151 -1.92 13.81 4.50
C ILE A 151 -1.46 14.64 5.71
N THR A 152 -1.35 14.02 6.89
CA THR A 152 -1.11 14.70 8.17
C THR A 152 0.37 14.85 8.52
N LEU A 153 1.22 13.85 8.21
CA LEU A 153 2.66 13.81 8.45
C LEU A 153 3.43 13.34 7.20
N PRO A 154 3.28 14.02 6.05
CA PRO A 154 3.82 13.53 4.77
C PRO A 154 5.36 13.49 4.72
N ARG A 155 6.03 14.39 5.43
CA ARG A 155 7.50 14.45 5.47
C ARG A 155 8.06 13.28 6.27
N GLU A 156 7.51 13.05 7.45
CA GLU A 156 7.90 11.98 8.36
C GLU A 156 7.59 10.62 7.75
N LEU A 157 6.45 10.47 7.06
CA LEU A 157 6.16 9.27 6.30
C LEU A 157 7.18 9.05 5.18
N ALA A 158 7.52 10.10 4.42
CA ALA A 158 8.54 9.98 3.37
C ALA A 158 9.90 9.56 3.97
N ASP A 159 10.32 10.13 5.10
CA ASP A 159 11.55 9.74 5.79
C ASP A 159 11.58 8.25 6.16
N LEU A 160 10.48 7.71 6.67
CA LEU A 160 10.37 6.28 6.96
C LEU A 160 10.45 5.42 5.69
N LEU A 161 9.85 5.86 4.58
CA LEU A 161 9.93 5.16 3.30
C LEU A 161 11.35 5.17 2.73
N LEU A 162 12.11 6.26 2.96
CA LEU A 162 13.51 6.37 2.53
C LEU A 162 14.45 5.43 3.29
N GLU A 163 14.09 4.97 4.50
CA GLU A 163 14.88 3.95 5.22
C GLU A 163 14.87 2.56 4.54
N VAL A 164 14.00 2.35 3.55
CA VAL A 164 13.88 1.09 2.80
C VAL A 164 14.89 1.00 1.65
N VAL A 165 15.40 2.15 1.18
CA VAL A 165 16.36 2.27 0.07
C VAL A 165 17.77 1.95 0.52
#